data_AF-A0A957TPH9-F1
#
_entry.id   AF-A0A957TPH9-F1
#
_cell.length_a   1.000
_cell.length_b   1.000
_cell.length_c   1.000
_cell.angle_alpha   90.00
_cell.angle_beta   90.00
_cell.angle_gamma   90.00
#
_symmetry.space_group_name_H-M   'P 1'
#
loop_
_entity.id
_entity.type
_entity.pdbx_description
1 polymer ?
#
loop_
_entity_poly.entity_id
_entity_poly.type
_entity_poly.pdbx_seq_one_letter_code
_entity_poly.pdbx_strand_id
1 'polypeptide(L)'
;MPNLVASFRRLPRDVQLYAWASFVMGVGSFGIWAVLFNLYLQRLGMGPEAIGLLLGVGPFIGAIGSIPAAMIGTRMGNRQAMNWGVIISIIAFVLLLSAGFLPAAIQVGWITTWWMVFALANSLNTINGAPWIMAVAAPEARASAFTAQMVLLSLGGFVGSLVAGILPGIIAKLTGMGADAPTAYWLTLWLTPITFTGGYYLLYLTEPRPPVKRAATTHQAAGIPYLTLMFVGLLIFLQVSGESLVRPFYNLYLDSNV
;
A
#
# COMPACT_ATOMS: atom_id res chain seq x y z
N MET A 1 -25.61 15.54 -9.52
CA MET A 1 -24.34 14.78 -9.43
C MET A 1 -24.44 13.59 -10.36
N PRO A 2 -23.54 13.41 -11.34
CA PRO A 2 -23.56 12.20 -12.17
C PRO A 2 -23.47 10.96 -11.28
N ASN A 3 -24.29 9.96 -11.56
CA ASN A 3 -24.36 8.74 -10.76
C ASN A 3 -23.02 7.99 -10.86
N LEU A 4 -22.21 8.03 -9.80
CA LEU A 4 -20.87 7.43 -9.75
C LEU A 4 -20.89 5.93 -10.12
N VAL A 5 -21.97 5.22 -9.78
CA VAL A 5 -22.15 3.80 -10.11
C VAL A 5 -22.31 3.61 -11.62
N ALA A 6 -23.06 4.48 -12.28
CA ALA A 6 -23.22 4.43 -13.74
C ALA A 6 -21.92 4.78 -14.45
N SER A 7 -21.17 5.77 -13.95
CA SER A 7 -19.84 6.11 -14.47
C SER A 7 -18.85 4.95 -14.28
N PHE A 8 -18.88 4.26 -13.14
CA PHE A 8 -18.03 3.11 -12.87
C PHE A 8 -18.33 1.93 -13.82
N ARG A 9 -19.60 1.60 -14.04
CA ARG A 9 -20.01 0.52 -14.97
C ARG A 9 -19.62 0.77 -16.42
N ARG A 10 -19.42 2.04 -16.81
CA ARG A 10 -18.95 2.44 -18.14
C ARG A 10 -17.43 2.35 -18.30
N LEU A 11 -16.67 2.18 -17.22
CA LEU A 11 -15.23 1.99 -17.30
C LEU A 11 -14.90 0.64 -17.96
N PRO A 12 -13.76 0.53 -18.66
CA PRO A 12 -13.28 -0.76 -19.16
C PRO A 12 -13.20 -1.81 -18.04
N ARG A 13 -13.50 -3.06 -18.35
CA ARG A 13 -13.46 -4.19 -17.39
C ARG A 13 -12.15 -4.22 -16.60
N ASP A 14 -11.02 -4.06 -17.28
CA ASP A 14 -9.71 -4.04 -16.64
C ASP A 14 -9.58 -2.94 -15.59
N VAL A 15 -10.06 -1.73 -15.89
CA VAL A 15 -10.05 -0.60 -14.94
C VAL A 15 -10.94 -0.89 -13.72
N GLN A 16 -12.10 -1.53 -13.94
CA GLN A 16 -12.95 -1.97 -12.84
C GLN A 16 -12.26 -3.03 -11.99
N LEU A 17 -11.60 -4.02 -12.60
CA LEU A 17 -10.82 -5.05 -11.90
C LEU A 17 -9.67 -4.42 -11.10
N TYR A 18 -8.98 -3.43 -11.67
CA TYR A 18 -7.92 -2.69 -10.97
C TYR A 18 -8.46 -1.90 -9.77
N ALA A 19 -9.62 -1.27 -9.91
CA ALA A 19 -10.25 -0.55 -8.81
C ALA A 19 -10.72 -1.51 -7.71
N TRP A 20 -11.28 -2.68 -8.07
CA TRP A 20 -11.59 -3.73 -7.11
C TRP A 20 -10.35 -4.33 -6.45
N ALA A 21 -9.27 -4.54 -7.19
CA ALA A 21 -7.98 -4.94 -6.63
C ALA A 21 -7.50 -3.92 -5.59
N SER A 22 -7.65 -2.62 -5.90
CA SER A 22 -7.33 -1.53 -4.98
C SER A 22 -8.20 -1.56 -3.72
N PHE A 23 -9.50 -1.89 -3.84
CA PHE A 23 -10.36 -2.11 -2.68
C PHE A 23 -9.87 -3.26 -1.81
N VAL A 24 -9.68 -4.44 -2.40
CA VAL A 24 -9.28 -5.63 -1.65
C VAL A 24 -7.92 -5.40 -0.98
N MET A 25 -6.93 -4.90 -1.71
CA MET A 25 -5.62 -4.56 -1.13
C MET A 25 -5.73 -3.47 -0.06
N GLY A 26 -6.62 -2.48 -0.26
CA GLY A 26 -6.89 -1.41 0.70
C GLY A 26 -7.41 -1.92 2.04
N VAL A 27 -8.21 -2.98 2.06
CA VAL A 27 -8.64 -3.66 3.30
C VAL A 27 -7.42 -4.09 4.13
N GLY A 28 -6.43 -4.71 3.48
CA GLY A 28 -5.20 -5.13 4.14
C GLY A 28 -4.31 -3.96 4.53
N SER A 29 -3.92 -3.12 3.57
CA SER A 29 -2.87 -2.12 3.78
C SER A 29 -3.35 -0.84 4.46
N PHE A 30 -4.50 -0.30 4.09
CA PHE A 30 -5.02 0.96 4.64
C PHE A 30 -5.94 0.76 5.83
N GLY A 31 -6.36 -0.48 6.11
CA GLY A 31 -7.21 -0.84 7.24
C GLY A 31 -6.50 -1.73 8.25
N ILE A 32 -6.40 -3.02 7.95
CA ILE A 32 -5.94 -4.03 8.92
C ILE A 32 -4.54 -3.75 9.43
N TRP A 33 -3.58 -3.61 8.50
CA TRP A 33 -2.19 -3.30 8.83
C TRP A 33 -2.05 -1.93 9.49
N ALA A 34 -2.72 -0.90 8.93
CA ALA A 34 -2.62 0.47 9.44
C ALA A 34 -3.07 0.60 10.91
N VAL A 35 -4.06 -0.20 11.33
CA VAL A 35 -4.56 -0.20 12.71
C VAL A 35 -3.71 -1.08 13.62
N LEU A 36 -3.42 -2.31 13.22
CA LEU A 36 -2.86 -3.32 14.12
C LEU A 36 -1.35 -3.30 14.21
N PHE A 37 -0.64 -2.84 13.17
CA PHE A 37 0.80 -2.96 13.12
C PHE A 37 1.49 -2.19 14.25
N ASN A 38 1.08 -0.95 14.51
CA ASN A 38 1.68 -0.15 15.58
C ASN A 38 1.38 -0.73 16.98
N LEU A 39 0.16 -1.22 17.20
CA LEU A 39 -0.21 -1.90 18.44
C LEU A 39 0.59 -3.19 18.64
N TYR A 40 0.81 -3.94 17.55
CA TYR A 40 1.67 -5.12 17.57
C TYR A 40 3.12 -4.79 17.94
N LEU A 41 3.70 -3.73 17.34
CA LEU A 41 5.05 -3.29 17.68
C LEU A 41 5.17 -2.84 19.14
N GLN A 42 4.19 -2.09 19.65
CA GLN A 42 4.16 -1.66 21.05
C GLN A 42 4.11 -2.86 22.01
N ARG A 43 3.30 -3.87 21.69
CA ARG A 43 3.19 -5.10 22.50
C ARG A 43 4.44 -5.98 22.44
N LEU A 44 5.29 -5.80 21.43
CA LEU A 44 6.63 -6.38 21.40
C LEU A 44 7.64 -5.62 22.27
N GLY A 45 7.23 -4.52 22.92
CA GLY A 45 8.08 -3.69 23.77
C GLY A 45 8.92 -2.67 23.02
N MET A 46 8.63 -2.40 21.73
CA MET A 46 9.33 -1.32 21.01
C MET A 46 8.84 0.04 21.49
N GLY A 47 9.79 0.90 21.86
CA GLY A 47 9.52 2.29 22.21
C GLY A 47 8.99 3.12 21.03
N PRO A 48 8.24 4.20 21.29
CA PRO A 48 7.70 5.08 20.26
C PRO A 48 8.76 5.64 19.29
N GLU A 49 9.98 5.90 19.77
CA GLU A 49 11.09 6.40 18.96
C GLU A 49 11.52 5.38 17.89
N ALA A 50 11.59 4.10 18.27
CA ALA A 50 11.94 3.01 17.35
C ALA A 50 10.84 2.80 16.30
N ILE A 51 9.57 2.91 16.71
CA ILE A 51 8.41 2.82 15.80
C ILE A 51 8.45 3.99 14.81
N GLY A 52 8.69 5.21 15.29
CA GLY A 52 8.80 6.41 14.44
C GLY A 52 9.94 6.29 13.42
N LEU A 53 11.13 5.85 13.85
CA LEU A 53 12.27 5.64 12.96
C LEU A 53 11.98 4.57 11.91
N LEU A 54 11.43 3.43 12.32
CA LEU A 54 11.06 2.34 11.43
C LEU A 54 10.09 2.83 10.35
N LEU A 55 9.03 3.53 10.73
CA LEU A 55 8.03 4.02 9.79
C LEU A 55 8.59 5.12 8.87
N GLY A 56 9.52 5.94 9.35
CA GLY A 56 10.22 6.97 8.56
C GLY A 56 11.12 6.41 7.45
N VAL A 57 11.71 5.22 7.63
CA VAL A 57 12.56 4.59 6.61
C VAL A 57 11.78 4.21 5.35
N GLY A 58 10.48 3.90 5.48
CA GLY A 58 9.64 3.41 4.38
C GLY A 58 9.53 4.39 3.21
N PRO A 59 9.06 5.63 3.43
CA PRO A 59 9.00 6.65 2.39
C PRO A 59 10.33 6.91 1.70
N PHE A 60 11.45 6.91 2.45
CA PHE A 60 12.78 7.10 1.90
C PHE A 60 13.17 5.96 0.93
N ILE A 61 12.97 4.70 1.35
CA ILE A 61 13.20 3.53 0.52
C ILE A 61 12.26 3.50 -0.68
N GLY A 62 10.99 3.88 -0.49
CA GLY A 62 10.02 4.01 -1.56
C GLY A 62 10.43 5.05 -2.61
N ALA A 63 10.97 6.19 -2.18
CA ALA A 63 11.49 7.24 -3.05
C ALA A 63 12.68 6.73 -3.88
N ILE A 64 13.65 6.07 -3.26
CA ILE A 64 14.76 5.42 -3.98
C ILE A 64 14.23 4.35 -4.94
N GLY A 65 13.28 3.54 -4.49
CA GLY A 65 12.63 2.48 -5.26
C GLY A 65 11.79 2.97 -6.44
N SER A 66 11.41 4.26 -6.48
CA SER A 66 10.61 4.81 -7.57
C SER A 66 11.33 4.79 -8.92
N ILE A 67 12.65 5.01 -8.92
CA ILE A 67 13.50 5.02 -10.12
C ILE A 67 13.55 3.62 -10.76
N PRO A 68 13.98 2.54 -10.06
CA PRO A 68 13.97 1.21 -10.62
C PRO A 68 12.54 0.75 -10.96
N ALA A 69 11.54 1.13 -10.17
CA ALA A 69 10.14 0.81 -10.47
C ALA A 69 9.67 1.39 -11.81
N ALA A 70 10.05 2.63 -12.13
CA ALA A 70 9.78 3.25 -13.42
C ALA A 70 10.53 2.54 -14.56
N MET A 71 11.81 2.21 -14.36
CA MET A 71 12.62 1.48 -15.35
C MET A 71 12.05 0.09 -15.65
N ILE A 72 11.67 -0.67 -14.62
CA ILE A 72 11.04 -1.99 -14.76
C ILE A 72 9.72 -1.87 -15.52
N GLY A 73 8.90 -0.87 -15.19
CA GLY A 73 7.67 -0.54 -15.89
C GLY A 73 7.84 -0.32 -17.39
N THR A 74 8.82 0.50 -17.77
CA THR A 74 9.09 0.80 -19.18
C THR A 74 9.63 -0.39 -19.97
N ARG A 75 10.38 -1.31 -19.32
CA ARG A 75 10.96 -2.48 -19.99
C ARG A 75 10.02 -3.68 -20.06
N MET A 76 9.32 -4.00 -18.98
CA MET A 76 8.49 -5.20 -18.85
C MET A 76 7.00 -4.93 -19.06
N GLY A 77 6.60 -3.65 -19.09
CA GLY A 77 5.21 -3.21 -19.13
C GLY A 77 4.64 -2.98 -17.73
N ASN A 78 3.85 -1.91 -17.61
CA ASN A 78 3.31 -1.43 -16.33
C ASN A 78 2.54 -2.52 -15.57
N ARG A 79 1.71 -3.31 -16.27
CA ARG A 79 0.94 -4.41 -15.65
C ARG A 79 1.84 -5.47 -15.01
N GLN A 80 2.90 -5.87 -15.70
CA GLN A 80 3.82 -6.89 -15.17
C GLN A 80 4.59 -6.35 -13.97
N ALA A 81 5.04 -5.09 -14.03
CA ALA A 81 5.70 -4.43 -12.92
C ALA A 81 4.78 -4.37 -11.68
N MET A 82 3.50 -4.02 -11.86
CA MET A 82 2.50 -4.03 -10.78
C MET A 82 2.30 -5.43 -10.19
N ASN A 83 2.14 -6.45 -11.04
CA ASN A 83 2.00 -7.84 -10.59
C ASN A 83 3.20 -8.31 -9.75
N TRP A 84 4.42 -8.02 -10.20
CA TRP A 84 5.64 -8.28 -9.41
C TRP A 84 5.63 -7.50 -8.09
N GLY A 85 5.22 -6.23 -8.11
CA GLY A 85 5.06 -5.44 -6.90
C GLY A 85 4.09 -6.07 -5.91
N VAL A 86 2.95 -6.62 -6.36
CA VAL A 86 2.01 -7.29 -5.46
C VAL A 86 2.57 -8.61 -4.93
N ILE A 87 3.22 -9.42 -5.77
CA ILE A 87 3.87 -10.68 -5.35
C ILE A 87 4.92 -10.40 -4.26
N ILE A 88 5.80 -9.43 -4.49
CA ILE A 88 6.84 -9.06 -3.52
C ILE A 88 6.20 -8.48 -2.24
N SER A 89 5.07 -7.77 -2.35
CA SER A 89 4.33 -7.28 -1.18
C SER A 89 3.74 -8.43 -0.34
N ILE A 90 3.23 -9.49 -0.99
CA ILE A 90 2.76 -10.70 -0.27
C ILE A 90 3.92 -11.33 0.49
N ILE A 91 5.07 -11.52 -0.19
CA ILE A 91 6.28 -12.05 0.44
C ILE A 91 6.70 -11.18 1.62
N ALA A 92 6.65 -9.85 1.46
CA ALA A 92 6.92 -8.92 2.55
C ALA A 92 5.97 -9.21 3.72
N PHE A 93 4.65 -9.18 3.56
CA PHE A 93 3.75 -9.46 4.68
C PHE A 93 3.99 -10.82 5.36
N VAL A 94 4.39 -11.85 4.60
CA VAL A 94 4.80 -13.13 5.20
C VAL A 94 6.08 -12.97 6.04
N LEU A 95 7.08 -12.20 5.57
CA LEU A 95 8.28 -11.87 6.36
C LEU A 95 7.92 -11.10 7.63
N LEU A 96 6.98 -10.16 7.58
CA LEU A 96 6.49 -9.48 8.78
C LEU A 96 5.95 -10.48 9.80
N LEU A 97 5.11 -11.40 9.34
CA LEU A 97 4.43 -12.36 10.21
C LEU A 97 5.39 -13.40 10.76
N SER A 98 6.46 -13.75 10.03
CA SER A 98 7.51 -14.65 10.54
C SER A 98 8.31 -14.03 11.70
N ALA A 99 8.25 -12.70 11.90
CA ALA A 99 8.90 -12.04 13.02
C ALA A 99 8.41 -12.54 14.39
N GLY A 100 7.18 -13.08 14.48
CA GLY A 100 6.63 -13.65 15.71
C GLY A 100 7.33 -14.93 16.19
N PHE A 101 8.08 -15.61 15.31
CA PHE A 101 8.80 -16.85 15.62
C PHE A 101 10.30 -16.64 15.88
N LEU A 102 10.79 -15.41 15.75
CA LEU A 102 12.20 -15.09 15.87
C LEU A 102 12.55 -14.59 17.28
N PRO A 103 13.80 -14.81 17.76
CA PRO A 103 14.29 -14.20 18.99
C PRO A 103 14.21 -12.67 18.95
N ALA A 104 13.90 -12.05 20.09
CA ALA A 104 13.75 -10.59 20.23
C ALA A 104 14.95 -9.79 19.70
N ALA A 105 16.17 -10.32 19.85
CA ALA A 105 17.41 -9.67 19.41
C ALA A 105 17.50 -9.41 17.90
N ILE A 106 16.86 -10.25 17.07
CA ILE A 106 16.86 -10.09 15.60
C ILE A 106 15.55 -9.54 15.05
N GLN A 107 14.53 -9.44 15.89
CA GLN A 107 13.16 -9.11 15.49
C GLN A 107 13.06 -7.70 14.88
N VAL A 108 13.75 -6.72 15.47
CA VAL A 108 13.76 -5.33 14.97
C VAL A 108 14.41 -5.23 13.59
N GLY A 109 15.57 -5.87 13.39
CA GLY A 109 16.25 -5.90 12.09
C GLY A 109 15.41 -6.63 11.03
N TRP A 110 14.71 -7.68 11.43
CA TRP A 110 13.80 -8.42 10.56
C TRP A 110 12.57 -7.60 10.12
N ILE A 111 11.92 -6.92 11.07
CA ILE A 111 10.79 -6.02 10.78
C ILE A 111 11.24 -4.85 9.92
N THR A 112 12.44 -4.30 10.16
CA THR A 112 13.01 -3.26 9.30
C THR A 112 13.21 -3.76 7.87
N THR A 113 13.78 -4.95 7.71
CA THR A 113 13.97 -5.59 6.40
C THR A 113 12.64 -5.79 5.68
N TRP A 114 11.63 -6.29 6.39
CA TRP A 114 10.27 -6.39 5.85
C TRP A 114 9.77 -5.04 5.30
N TRP A 115 9.88 -3.97 6.10
CA TRP A 115 9.35 -2.66 5.74
C TRP A 115 10.04 -2.09 4.50
N MET A 116 11.36 -2.29 4.39
CA MET A 116 12.13 -1.90 3.21
C MET A 116 11.66 -2.67 1.96
N VAL A 117 11.49 -3.99 2.06
CA VAL A 117 11.02 -4.83 0.95
C VAL A 117 9.61 -4.42 0.53
N PHE A 118 8.71 -4.18 1.49
CA PHE A 118 7.37 -3.69 1.22
C PHE A 118 7.38 -2.32 0.53
N ALA A 119 8.21 -1.38 0.99
CA ALA A 119 8.31 -0.06 0.39
C ALA A 119 8.77 -0.12 -1.09
N LEU A 120 9.78 -0.94 -1.40
CA LEU A 120 10.21 -1.18 -2.79
C LEU A 120 9.10 -1.80 -3.65
N ALA A 121 8.40 -2.79 -3.10
CA ALA A 121 7.31 -3.48 -3.76
C ALA A 121 6.10 -2.56 -4.02
N ASN A 122 5.82 -1.67 -3.07
CA ASN A 122 4.76 -0.68 -3.20
C ASN A 122 5.10 0.36 -4.28
N SER A 123 6.35 0.78 -4.41
CA SER A 123 6.79 1.67 -5.49
C SER A 123 6.53 1.09 -6.88
N LEU A 124 6.66 -0.24 -7.06
CA LEU A 124 6.28 -0.88 -8.32
C LEU A 124 4.80 -0.70 -8.66
N ASN A 125 3.91 -0.71 -7.67
CA ASN A 125 2.48 -0.50 -7.89
C ASN A 125 2.12 0.97 -8.12
N THR A 126 2.61 1.87 -7.27
CA THR A 126 2.24 3.29 -7.31
C THR A 126 2.76 3.99 -8.57
N ILE A 127 4.00 3.69 -8.97
CA ILE A 127 4.63 4.31 -10.15
C ILE A 127 4.02 3.80 -11.46
N ASN A 128 3.63 2.52 -11.52
CA ASN A 128 3.12 1.91 -12.74
C ASN A 128 1.60 1.97 -12.89
N GLY A 129 0.85 2.15 -11.79
CA GLY A 129 -0.61 2.20 -11.79
C GLY A 129 -1.19 3.35 -12.62
N ALA A 130 -0.66 4.57 -12.47
CA ALA A 130 -1.13 5.73 -13.23
C ALA A 130 -0.87 5.60 -14.75
N PRO A 131 0.35 5.26 -15.20
CA PRO A 131 0.62 4.92 -16.60
C PRO A 131 -0.25 3.80 -17.15
N TRP A 132 -0.56 2.78 -16.33
CA TRP A 132 -1.43 1.69 -16.73
C TRP A 132 -2.88 2.16 -16.95
N ILE A 133 -3.46 2.95 -16.03
CA ILE A 133 -4.79 3.55 -16.22
C ILE A 133 -4.81 4.40 -17.50
N MET A 134 -3.78 5.21 -17.74
CA MET A 134 -3.71 6.07 -18.94
C MET A 134 -3.66 5.27 -20.24
N ALA A 135 -3.09 4.05 -20.22
CA ALA A 135 -3.01 3.15 -21.37
C ALA A 135 -4.31 2.35 -21.61
N VAL A 136 -5.14 2.18 -20.59
CA VAL A 136 -6.37 1.38 -20.68
C VAL A 136 -7.63 2.24 -20.84
N ALA A 137 -7.73 3.33 -20.07
CA ALA A 137 -8.88 4.22 -20.08
C ALA A 137 -8.79 5.28 -21.19
N ALA A 138 -9.92 5.51 -21.87
CA ALA A 138 -10.10 6.63 -22.79
C ALA A 138 -9.83 7.97 -22.06
N PRO A 139 -9.30 9.01 -22.75
CA PRO A 139 -8.92 10.28 -22.14
C PRO A 139 -10.01 10.88 -21.23
N GLU A 140 -11.26 10.81 -21.65
CA GLU A 140 -12.45 11.34 -20.96
C GLU A 140 -12.80 10.52 -19.72
N ALA A 141 -12.45 9.24 -19.70
CA ALA A 141 -12.75 8.31 -18.61
C ALA A 141 -11.64 8.22 -17.55
N ARG A 142 -10.43 8.73 -17.81
CA ARG A 142 -9.28 8.64 -16.90
C ARG A 142 -9.55 9.25 -15.53
N ALA A 143 -10.17 10.43 -15.47
CA ALA A 143 -10.52 11.07 -14.20
C ALA A 143 -11.50 10.22 -13.38
N SER A 144 -12.49 9.62 -14.05
CA SER A 144 -13.44 8.69 -13.43
C SER A 144 -12.74 7.42 -12.95
N ALA A 145 -11.76 6.90 -13.71
CA ALA A 145 -10.97 5.73 -13.33
C ALA A 145 -10.14 5.96 -12.05
N PHE A 146 -9.41 7.07 -11.97
CA PHE A 146 -8.65 7.44 -10.77
C PHE A 146 -9.57 7.69 -9.57
N THR A 147 -10.70 8.35 -9.80
CA THR A 147 -11.71 8.58 -8.75
C THR A 147 -12.24 7.26 -8.22
N ALA A 148 -12.65 6.35 -9.10
CA ALA A 148 -13.15 5.03 -8.72
C ALA A 148 -12.10 4.23 -7.94
N GLN A 149 -10.85 4.24 -8.39
CA GLN A 149 -9.73 3.59 -7.70
C GLN A 149 -9.57 4.14 -6.27
N MET A 150 -9.55 5.47 -6.09
CA MET A 150 -9.36 6.09 -4.78
C MET A 150 -10.55 5.89 -3.84
N VAL A 151 -11.77 5.95 -4.37
CA VAL A 151 -13.00 5.65 -3.61
C VAL A 151 -12.98 4.21 -3.11
N LEU A 152 -12.66 3.27 -3.99
CA LEU A 152 -12.60 1.85 -3.65
C LEU A 152 -11.44 1.54 -2.69
N LEU A 153 -10.26 2.15 -2.88
CA LEU A 153 -9.15 2.05 -1.93
C LEU A 153 -9.55 2.53 -0.54
N SER A 154 -10.20 3.70 -0.45
CA SER A 154 -10.62 4.30 0.82
C SER A 154 -11.71 3.48 1.51
N LEU A 155 -12.68 2.97 0.74
CA LEU A 155 -13.70 2.06 1.25
C LEU A 155 -13.09 0.76 1.76
N GLY A 156 -12.07 0.24 1.05
CA GLY A 156 -11.28 -0.91 1.49
C GLY A 156 -10.62 -0.62 2.84
N GLY A 157 -9.90 0.50 2.96
CA GLY A 157 -9.29 0.95 4.22
C GLY A 157 -10.30 1.03 5.36
N PHE A 158 -11.47 1.65 5.12
CA PHE A 158 -12.55 1.73 6.11
C PHE A 158 -13.02 0.33 6.57
N VAL A 159 -13.32 -0.58 5.63
CA VAL A 159 -13.72 -1.95 5.94
C VAL A 159 -12.63 -2.68 6.73
N GLY A 160 -11.37 -2.53 6.32
CA GLY A 160 -10.24 -3.15 7.01
C GLY A 160 -10.03 -2.61 8.43
N SER A 161 -10.24 -1.31 8.65
CA SER A 161 -10.17 -0.72 10.00
C SER A 161 -11.27 -1.25 10.92
N LEU A 162 -12.49 -1.45 10.40
CA LEU A 162 -13.56 -2.11 11.17
C LEU A 162 -13.19 -3.55 11.53
N VAL A 163 -12.63 -4.30 10.56
CA VAL A 163 -12.16 -5.67 10.80
C VAL A 163 -11.07 -5.67 11.87
N ALA A 164 -10.09 -4.78 11.79
CA ALA A 164 -9.03 -4.67 12.79
C ALA A 164 -9.52 -4.30 14.19
N GLY A 165 -10.53 -3.43 14.32
CA GLY A 165 -11.06 -3.05 15.63
C GLY A 165 -11.81 -4.17 16.35
N ILE A 166 -12.44 -5.09 15.59
CA ILE A 166 -13.35 -6.10 16.15
C ILE A 166 -12.69 -7.47 16.23
N LEU A 167 -11.97 -7.88 15.18
CA LEU A 167 -11.54 -9.26 14.98
C LEU A 167 -10.52 -9.78 16.01
N PRO A 168 -9.51 -9.00 16.47
CA PRO A 168 -8.60 -9.47 17.52
C PRO A 168 -9.34 -9.86 18.81
N GLY A 169 -10.35 -9.09 19.20
CA GLY A 169 -11.17 -9.38 20.38
C GLY A 169 -12.03 -10.64 20.23
N ILE A 170 -12.55 -10.90 19.03
CA ILE A 170 -13.25 -12.16 18.72
C ILE A 170 -12.28 -13.33 18.82
N ILE A 171 -11.10 -13.21 18.21
CA ILE A 171 -10.07 -14.26 18.24
C ILE A 171 -9.66 -14.57 19.68
N ALA A 172 -9.38 -13.56 20.49
CA ALA A 172 -9.02 -13.73 21.89
C ALA A 172 -10.10 -14.49 22.68
N LYS A 173 -11.38 -14.14 22.49
CA LYS A 173 -12.50 -14.84 23.14
C LYS A 173 -12.62 -16.29 22.68
N LEU A 174 -12.47 -16.57 21.38
CA LEU A 174 -12.58 -17.93 20.82
C LEU A 174 -11.41 -18.84 21.22
N THR A 175 -10.21 -18.28 21.36
CA THR A 175 -9.01 -19.04 21.74
C THR A 175 -8.81 -19.13 23.25
N GLY A 176 -9.67 -18.49 24.05
CA GLY A 176 -9.52 -18.39 25.50
C GLY A 176 -8.29 -17.58 25.95
N MET A 177 -7.70 -16.81 25.04
CA MET A 177 -6.54 -15.95 25.32
C MET A 177 -7.02 -14.61 25.92
N GLY A 178 -6.18 -13.98 26.74
CA GLY A 178 -6.45 -12.61 27.21
C GLY A 178 -6.63 -11.66 26.01
N ALA A 179 -7.52 -10.67 26.14
CA ALA A 179 -7.77 -9.67 25.08
C ALA A 179 -6.50 -8.93 24.65
N ASP A 180 -5.51 -8.86 25.56
CA ASP A 180 -4.23 -8.21 25.31
C ASP A 180 -3.12 -9.14 24.79
N ALA A 181 -3.45 -10.38 24.42
CA ALA A 181 -2.47 -11.29 23.86
C ALA A 181 -1.93 -10.79 22.50
N PRO A 182 -0.60 -10.63 22.33
CA PRO A 182 0.00 -10.24 21.05
C PRO A 182 -0.35 -11.20 19.91
N THR A 183 -0.64 -12.46 20.24
CA THR A 183 -1.04 -13.51 19.30
C THR A 183 -2.36 -13.23 18.59
N ALA A 184 -3.35 -12.60 19.25
CA ALA A 184 -4.64 -12.29 18.61
C ALA A 184 -4.50 -11.23 17.52
N TYR A 185 -3.64 -10.24 17.75
CA TYR A 185 -3.29 -9.19 16.79
C TYR A 185 -2.48 -9.76 15.64
N TRP A 186 -1.49 -10.59 15.96
CA TRP A 186 -0.68 -11.30 14.98
C TRP A 186 -1.51 -12.21 14.07
N LEU A 187 -2.47 -12.97 14.61
CA LEU A 187 -3.41 -13.79 13.84
C LEU A 187 -4.29 -12.94 12.93
N THR A 188 -4.73 -11.76 13.39
CA THR A 188 -5.53 -10.86 12.56
C THR A 188 -4.70 -10.27 11.40
N LEU A 189 -3.42 -9.99 11.63
CA LEU A 189 -2.52 -9.47 10.59
C LEU A 189 -2.32 -10.44 9.41
N TRP A 190 -2.53 -11.76 9.60
CA TRP A 190 -2.52 -12.75 8.50
C TRP A 190 -3.59 -12.52 7.44
N LEU A 191 -4.64 -11.75 7.73
CA LEU A 191 -5.59 -11.35 6.70
C LEU A 191 -4.95 -10.44 5.64
N THR A 192 -3.89 -9.70 5.98
CA THR A 192 -3.23 -8.77 5.06
C THR A 192 -2.66 -9.48 3.82
N PRO A 193 -1.79 -10.51 3.92
CA PRO A 193 -1.31 -11.23 2.73
C PRO A 193 -2.44 -11.92 1.95
N ILE A 194 -3.52 -12.35 2.60
CA ILE A 194 -4.70 -12.92 1.94
C ILE A 194 -5.38 -11.87 1.06
N THR A 195 -5.61 -10.67 1.58
CA THR A 195 -6.18 -9.57 0.78
C THR A 195 -5.27 -9.18 -0.40
N PHE A 196 -3.96 -9.16 -0.21
CA PHE A 196 -3.02 -8.92 -1.30
C PHE A 196 -3.03 -10.02 -2.35
N THR A 197 -3.25 -11.28 -1.96
CA THR A 197 -3.41 -12.40 -2.90
C THR A 197 -4.71 -12.27 -3.68
N GLY A 198 -5.81 -11.85 -3.05
CA GLY A 198 -7.06 -11.52 -3.72
C GLY A 198 -6.90 -10.36 -4.71
N GLY A 199 -6.18 -9.30 -4.31
CA GLY A 199 -5.82 -8.19 -5.18
C GLY A 199 -4.96 -8.62 -6.37
N TYR A 200 -3.94 -9.45 -6.13
CA TYR A 200 -3.11 -10.05 -7.17
C TYR A 200 -3.96 -10.82 -8.18
N TYR A 201 -4.88 -11.66 -7.72
CA TYR A 201 -5.76 -12.43 -8.60
C TYR A 201 -6.58 -11.50 -9.51
N LEU A 202 -7.17 -10.43 -8.96
CA LEU A 202 -7.93 -9.45 -9.74
C LEU A 202 -7.05 -8.70 -10.76
N LEU A 203 -5.82 -8.32 -10.39
CA LEU A 203 -4.86 -7.72 -11.32
C LEU A 203 -4.42 -8.70 -12.40
N TYR A 204 -4.20 -9.96 -12.04
CA TYR A 204 -3.80 -11.01 -12.96
C TYR A 204 -4.87 -11.26 -14.03
N LEU A 205 -6.15 -11.12 -13.69
CA LEU A 205 -7.27 -11.24 -14.65
C LEU A 205 -7.36 -10.11 -15.69
N THR A 206 -6.62 -9.00 -15.51
CA THR A 206 -6.57 -7.93 -16.51
C THR A 206 -5.79 -8.36 -17.75
N GLU A 207 -6.13 -7.84 -18.92
CA GLU A 207 -5.48 -8.25 -20.16
C GLU A 207 -4.02 -7.78 -20.24
N PRO A 208 -3.07 -8.64 -20.66
CA PRO A 208 -1.71 -8.22 -20.96
C PRO A 208 -1.73 -7.23 -22.13
N ARG A 209 -1.29 -5.99 -21.88
CA ARG A 209 -1.02 -5.04 -22.95
C ARG A 209 0.48 -4.90 -23.14
N PRO A 210 0.98 -4.89 -24.39
CA PRO A 210 2.38 -4.64 -24.65
C PRO A 210 2.77 -3.28 -24.04
N PRO A 211 4.01 -3.14 -23.55
CA PRO A 211 4.50 -1.85 -23.08
C PRO A 211 4.23 -0.82 -24.17
N VAL A 212 3.50 0.24 -23.82
CA VAL A 212 3.31 1.37 -24.73
C VAL A 212 4.72 1.89 -24.99
N LYS A 213 5.24 1.61 -26.19
CA LYS A 213 6.44 2.29 -26.69
C LYS A 213 6.05 3.76 -26.63
N ARG A 214 6.58 4.51 -25.66
CA ARG A 214 6.63 5.96 -25.77
C ARG A 214 7.29 6.18 -27.11
N ALA A 215 6.51 6.60 -28.11
CA ALA A 215 7.09 7.20 -29.28
C ALA A 215 8.07 8.23 -28.71
N ALA A 216 9.32 8.19 -29.14
CA ALA A 216 10.23 9.27 -28.88
C ALA A 216 9.66 10.49 -29.63
N THR A 217 8.57 11.06 -29.11
CA THR A 217 8.25 12.43 -29.36
C THR A 217 9.46 13.15 -28.82
N THR A 218 10.28 13.62 -29.76
CA THR A 218 11.21 14.72 -29.57
C THR A 218 10.37 15.89 -29.08
N HIS A 219 9.91 15.84 -27.84
CA HIS A 219 9.60 17.03 -27.11
C HIS A 219 10.92 17.79 -27.17
N GLN A 220 10.94 18.88 -27.93
CA GLN A 220 11.89 19.96 -27.70
C GLN A 220 12.05 20.03 -26.19
N ALA A 221 13.27 19.89 -25.72
CA ALA A 221 13.58 19.95 -24.30
C ALA A 221 13.16 21.35 -23.82
N ALA A 222 11.87 21.50 -23.49
CA ALA A 222 11.39 22.57 -22.68
C ALA A 222 12.26 22.46 -21.44
N GLY A 223 13.03 23.52 -21.16
CA GLY A 223 13.99 23.51 -20.07
C GLY A 223 13.32 22.91 -18.86
N ILE A 224 13.96 21.88 -18.28
CA ILE A 224 13.42 21.19 -17.11
C ILE A 224 13.08 22.28 -16.09
N PRO A 225 11.82 22.45 -15.66
CA PRO A 225 11.43 23.55 -14.80
C PRO A 225 11.91 23.24 -13.38
N TYR A 226 13.22 23.33 -13.16
CA TYR A 226 13.89 22.92 -11.93
C TYR A 226 13.29 23.62 -10.71
N LEU A 227 12.92 24.89 -10.83
CA LEU A 227 12.27 25.64 -9.75
C LEU A 227 10.88 25.06 -9.40
N THR A 228 10.07 24.72 -10.41
CA THR A 228 8.76 24.09 -10.18
C THR A 228 8.92 22.68 -9.61
N LEU A 229 9.87 21.89 -10.13
CA LEU A 229 10.14 20.54 -9.60
C LEU A 229 10.68 20.58 -8.17
N MET A 230 11.55 21.55 -7.86
CA MET A 230 12.07 21.75 -6.51
C MET A 230 10.96 22.22 -5.57
N PHE A 231 10.10 23.14 -6.01
CA PHE A 231 8.97 23.62 -5.22
C PHE A 231 7.93 22.53 -4.96
N VAL A 232 7.51 21.80 -5.99
CA VAL A 232 6.57 20.67 -5.87
C VAL A 232 7.19 19.54 -5.05
N GLY A 233 8.47 19.24 -5.28
CA GLY A 233 9.23 18.26 -4.50
C GLY A 233 9.29 18.62 -3.02
N LEU A 234 9.57 19.88 -2.70
CA LEU A 234 9.56 20.39 -1.33
C LEU A 234 8.16 20.31 -0.70
N LEU A 235 7.11 20.68 -1.44
CA LEU A 235 5.73 20.59 -0.96
C LEU A 235 5.33 19.13 -0.66
N ILE A 236 5.61 18.20 -1.57
CA ILE A 236 5.33 16.78 -1.36
C ILE A 236 6.16 16.24 -0.20
N PHE A 237 7.43 16.64 -0.09
CA PHE A 237 8.29 16.25 1.02
C PHE A 237 7.72 16.72 2.36
N LEU A 238 7.30 17.98 2.47
CA LEU A 238 6.71 18.53 3.68
C LEU A 238 5.37 17.85 4.01
N GLN A 239 4.52 17.61 3.00
CA GLN A 239 3.24 16.93 3.17
C GLN A 239 3.43 15.50 3.69
N VAL A 240 4.28 14.70 3.03
CA VAL A 240 4.54 13.30 3.40
C VAL A 240 5.24 13.21 4.76
N SER A 241 6.18 14.12 5.04
CA SER A 241 6.84 14.19 6.34
C SER A 241 5.85 14.51 7.46
N GLY A 242 4.96 15.49 7.25
CA GLY A 242 3.91 15.83 8.20
C GLY A 242 2.94 14.68 8.44
N GLU A 243 2.47 14.03 7.37
CA GLU A 243 1.57 12.86 7.49
C GLU A 243 2.24 11.70 8.24
N SER A 244 3.52 11.43 7.96
CA SER A 244 4.28 10.33 8.56
C SER A 244 4.55 10.52 10.05
N LEU A 245 4.63 11.78 10.52
CA LEU A 245 4.82 12.09 11.94
C LEU A 245 3.54 11.88 12.77
N VAL A 246 2.37 12.00 12.17
CA VAL A 246 1.10 12.04 12.92
C VAL A 246 0.30 10.75 12.73
N ARG A 247 0.16 10.30 11.48
CA ARG A 247 -0.76 9.22 11.10
C ARG A 247 -0.49 7.89 11.82
N PRO A 248 0.76 7.45 12.03
CA PRO A 248 1.01 6.21 12.76
C PRO A 248 0.60 6.25 14.22
N PHE A 249 0.70 7.42 14.85
CA PHE A 249 0.53 7.57 16.29
C PHE A 249 -0.92 7.80 16.69
N TYR A 250 -1.85 8.07 15.76
CA TYR A 250 -3.28 8.20 16.09
C TYR A 250 -3.81 6.99 16.86
N ASN A 251 -3.51 5.78 16.39
CA ASN A 251 -3.97 4.56 17.04
C ASN A 251 -3.28 4.34 18.39
N LEU A 252 -2.01 4.74 18.51
CA LEU A 252 -1.24 4.63 19.75
C LEU A 252 -1.81 5.56 20.84
N TYR A 253 -2.14 6.81 20.48
CA TYR A 253 -2.68 7.78 21.44
C TYR A 253 -4.12 7.49 21.87
N LEU A 254 -4.87 6.70 21.10
CA LEU A 254 -6.24 6.31 21.42
C LEU A 254 -6.33 5.02 22.25
N ASP A 255 -5.24 4.24 22.36
CA ASP A 255 -5.19 3.06 23.22
C ASP A 255 -4.95 3.51 24.68
N SER A 256 -5.97 3.37 25.53
CA SER A 256 -6.02 3.93 26.88
C SER A 256 -5.21 3.15 27.94
N ASN A 257 -4.21 2.38 27.52
CA ASN A 257 -3.33 1.59 28.39
C ASN A 257 -1.88 2.12 28.44
N VAL A 258 -1.70 3.42 28.20
CA VAL A 258 -0.48 4.16 28.60
C VAL A 258 -0.64 4.70 30.01
#